data_AF-A0A3D4BQZ7-F1
#
_entry.id   AF-A0A3D4BQZ7-F1
#
_cell.length_a   1.000
_cell.length_b   1.000
_cell.length_c   1.000
_cell.angle_alpha   90.00
_cell.angle_beta   90.00
_cell.angle_gamma   90.00
#
_symmetry.space_group_name_H-M   'P 1'
#
loop_
_entity.id
_entity.type
_entity.pdbx_description
1 polymer ?
#
loop_
_entity_poly.entity_id
_entity_poly.type
_entity_poly.pdbx_seq_one_letter_code
_entity_poly.pdbx_strand_id
1 'polypeptide(L)'
;MSARLSEQEIQRRDALQKLREAGIDPYPAALYPVADYSVDLKKDYEEGKKVVIAGRLMRKKVQGKASFGMIQDSKGKIQVYFNRDEICPGEDKSLYNDVFKKLLDLGDFIGIKGEVFKTQVGEITVKVEEFTILSKSLKPLPVVKTDEQGNVHDAFTDPEQRYRMRYVDLIVNDHVRETFLKRTRLMNAMREFFNQKGYLEVETPILQPIPGGAAARPFVTHHNALDIPLYLRIANELYLKRLIVGGYEGVYEFAKDFRNEGMDRTHNPEFTVMEIYVAYKDYFWMMDFTEQML
;
A
#
# COMPACT_ATOMS: atom_id res chain seq x y z
N MET A 1 17.45 23.16 0.80
CA MET A 1 17.53 23.10 2.28
C MET A 1 17.82 21.66 2.69
N SER A 2 18.98 21.40 3.29
CA SER A 2 19.23 20.07 3.88
C SER A 2 18.33 19.93 5.10
N ALA A 3 17.32 19.06 5.03
CA ALA A 3 16.48 18.78 6.18
C ALA A 3 17.35 18.21 7.31
N ARG A 4 17.28 18.84 8.49
CA ARG A 4 18.00 18.36 9.68
C ARG A 4 17.40 17.00 10.08
N LEU A 5 18.24 15.97 10.11
CA LEU A 5 17.83 14.62 10.51
C LEU A 5 17.48 14.60 12.01
N SER A 6 16.49 13.79 12.36
CA SER A 6 16.21 13.46 13.77
C SER A 6 17.31 12.56 14.36
N GLU A 7 17.39 12.49 15.69
CA GLU A 7 18.36 11.61 16.37
C GLU A 7 18.15 10.13 15.99
N GLN A 8 16.90 9.67 15.92
CA GLN A 8 16.59 8.29 15.50
C GLN A 8 17.02 8.02 14.05
N GLU A 9 16.89 9.02 13.17
CA GLU A 9 17.35 8.92 11.79
C GLU A 9 18.87 8.85 11.66
N ILE A 10 19.60 9.51 12.57
CA ILE A 10 21.07 9.40 12.66
C ILE A 10 21.43 8.00 13.15
N GLN A 11 20.86 7.55 14.27
CA GLN A 11 21.12 6.21 14.82
C GLN A 11 20.82 5.08 13.82
N ARG A 12 19.74 5.18 13.04
CA ARG A 12 19.40 4.20 11.99
C ARG A 12 20.40 4.18 10.84
N ARG A 13 21.00 5.33 10.50
CA ARG A 13 22.07 5.43 9.48
C ARG A 13 23.39 4.88 10.01
N ASP A 14 23.71 5.09 11.28
CA ASP A 14 24.87 4.46 11.91
C ASP A 14 24.70 2.94 11.96
N ALA A 15 23.48 2.46 12.28
CA ALA A 15 23.17 1.03 12.24
C ALA A 15 23.29 0.45 10.83
N LEU A 16 22.85 1.20 9.81
CA LEU A 16 23.03 0.84 8.40
C LEU A 16 24.52 0.65 8.05
N GLN A 17 25.38 1.57 8.49
CA GLN A 17 26.82 1.47 8.26
C GLN A 17 27.40 0.22 8.95
N LYS A 18 27.06 -0.01 10.21
CA LYS A 18 27.51 -1.19 10.97
C LYS A 18 27.07 -2.51 10.35
N LEU A 19 25.88 -2.57 9.74
CA LEU A 19 25.44 -3.75 8.98
C LEU A 19 26.39 -4.03 7.80
N ARG A 20 26.75 -3.00 7.05
CA ARG A 20 27.69 -3.13 5.92
C ARG A 20 29.09 -3.53 6.37
N GLU A 21 29.58 -2.96 7.46
CA GLU A 21 30.88 -3.31 8.06
C GLU A 21 30.90 -4.77 8.54
N ALA A 22 29.76 -5.30 9.00
CA ALA A 22 29.59 -6.71 9.34
C ALA A 22 29.40 -7.63 8.11
N GLY A 23 29.52 -7.11 6.89
CA GLY A 23 29.34 -7.87 5.64
C GLY A 23 27.89 -8.21 5.31
N ILE A 24 26.92 -7.59 6.00
CA ILE A 24 25.49 -7.82 5.78
C ILE A 24 24.97 -6.75 4.83
N ASP A 25 24.46 -7.16 3.67
CA ASP A 25 23.77 -6.25 2.75
C ASP A 25 22.41 -5.84 3.34
N PRO A 26 22.19 -4.54 3.65
CA PRO A 26 20.93 -4.06 4.21
C PRO A 26 19.81 -3.92 3.15
N TYR A 27 20.14 -4.05 1.85
CA TYR A 27 19.21 -3.93 0.72
C TYR A 27 19.53 -4.97 -0.37
N PRO A 28 19.45 -6.28 -0.06
CA PRO A 28 19.79 -7.31 -1.02
C PRO A 28 18.88 -7.26 -2.26
N ALA A 29 19.49 -7.34 -3.44
CA ALA A 29 18.77 -7.39 -4.71
C ALA A 29 18.22 -8.79 -5.03
N ALA A 30 18.74 -9.83 -4.36
CA ALA A 30 18.36 -11.21 -4.61
C ALA A 30 16.89 -11.46 -4.21
N LEU A 31 16.23 -12.35 -4.96
CA LEU A 31 14.90 -12.83 -4.63
C LEU A 31 14.91 -13.52 -3.26
N TYR A 32 14.01 -13.09 -2.37
CA TYR A 32 13.69 -13.84 -1.16
C TYR A 32 12.47 -14.73 -1.42
N PRO A 33 12.57 -16.07 -1.28
CA PRO A 33 11.55 -17.01 -1.73
C PRO A 33 10.39 -17.15 -0.72
N VAL A 34 9.61 -16.08 -0.54
CA VAL A 34 8.42 -16.10 0.32
C VAL A 34 7.43 -17.14 -0.19
N ALA A 35 7.03 -18.06 0.68
CA ALA A 35 6.11 -19.15 0.38
C ALA A 35 4.83 -19.09 1.22
N ASP A 36 4.88 -18.44 2.38
CA ASP A 36 3.79 -18.46 3.36
C ASP A 36 3.41 -17.04 3.82
N TYR A 37 2.14 -16.88 4.23
CA TYR A 37 1.61 -15.63 4.75
C TYR A 37 0.88 -15.84 6.09
N SER A 38 0.95 -14.82 6.93
CA SER A 38 0.44 -14.76 8.30
C SER A 38 -0.99 -15.26 8.47
N VAL A 39 -1.92 -14.79 7.62
CA VAL A 39 -3.34 -15.17 7.70
C VAL A 39 -3.54 -16.64 7.33
N ASP A 40 -2.84 -17.13 6.31
CA ASP A 40 -2.97 -18.52 5.86
C ASP A 40 -2.39 -19.47 6.92
N LEU A 41 -1.23 -19.14 7.50
CA LEU A 41 -0.62 -19.93 8.58
C LEU A 41 -1.48 -19.98 9.85
N LYS A 42 -2.27 -18.93 10.11
CA LYS A 42 -3.21 -18.90 11.23
C LYS A 42 -4.46 -19.73 10.96
N LYS A 43 -4.94 -19.71 9.72
CA LYS A 43 -6.15 -20.43 9.29
C LYS A 43 -5.89 -21.93 9.17
N ASP A 44 -4.83 -22.30 8.47
CA ASP A 44 -4.47 -23.67 8.14
C ASP A 44 -3.23 -24.09 8.95
N TYR A 45 -3.35 -23.97 10.27
CA TYR A 45 -2.26 -24.24 11.21
C TYR A 45 -1.90 -25.74 11.25
N GLU A 46 -0.60 -25.99 11.14
CA GLU A 46 0.02 -27.31 11.24
C GLU A 46 1.26 -27.18 12.13
N GLU A 47 1.25 -27.86 13.27
CA GLU A 47 2.39 -27.87 14.20
C GLU A 47 3.61 -28.46 13.50
N GLY A 48 4.74 -27.78 13.57
CA GLY A 48 5.99 -28.24 12.99
C GLY A 48 6.15 -27.94 11.49
N LYS A 49 5.18 -27.27 10.86
CA LYS A 49 5.29 -26.90 9.45
C LYS A 49 6.45 -25.92 9.24
N LYS A 50 7.36 -26.27 8.33
CA LYS A 50 8.41 -25.37 7.85
C LYS A 50 7.82 -24.28 6.96
N VAL A 51 8.21 -23.04 7.21
CA VAL A 51 7.66 -21.86 6.53
C VAL A 51 8.75 -20.89 6.11
N VAL A 52 8.47 -20.15 5.03
CA VAL A 52 9.28 -19.02 4.59
C VAL A 52 8.40 -17.80 4.46
N ILE A 53 8.54 -16.88 5.42
CA ILE A 53 7.76 -15.64 5.49
C ILE A 53 8.67 -14.42 5.29
N ALA A 54 8.10 -13.30 4.89
CA ALA A 54 8.78 -12.02 4.95
C ALA A 54 7.80 -10.91 5.29
N GLY A 55 8.30 -9.87 5.95
CA GLY A 55 7.48 -8.72 6.26
C GLY A 55 8.19 -7.68 7.10
N ARG A 56 7.41 -6.69 7.51
CA ARG A 56 7.88 -5.57 8.32
C ARG A 56 7.87 -5.94 9.79
N LEU A 57 8.98 -5.68 10.50
CA LEU A 57 9.07 -5.87 11.94
C LEU A 57 8.29 -4.76 12.67
N MET A 58 7.12 -5.10 13.19
CA MET A 58 6.22 -4.15 13.85
C MET A 58 6.41 -4.07 15.36
N ARG A 59 6.91 -5.15 15.97
CA ARG A 59 7.21 -5.22 17.40
C ARG A 59 8.48 -6.02 17.62
N LYS A 60 9.26 -5.64 18.63
CA LYS A 60 10.46 -6.35 19.08
C LYS A 60 10.54 -6.28 20.62
N LYS A 61 10.47 -7.42 21.30
CA LYS A 61 10.62 -7.54 22.76
C LYS A 61 11.78 -8.49 23.06
N VAL A 62 12.85 -7.95 23.64
CA VAL A 62 14.07 -8.71 23.95
C VAL A 62 14.06 -9.16 25.41
N GLN A 63 14.32 -10.45 25.64
CA GLN A 63 14.36 -11.08 26.96
C GLN A 63 15.59 -12.01 27.07
N GLY A 64 16.76 -11.39 27.27
CA GLY A 64 18.02 -12.13 27.37
C GLY A 64 18.35 -12.89 26.08
N LYS A 65 18.27 -14.22 26.11
CA LYS A 65 18.54 -15.10 24.96
C LYS A 65 17.33 -15.34 24.05
N ALA A 66 16.13 -14.98 24.50
CA ALA A 66 14.90 -15.10 23.75
C ALA A 66 14.36 -13.72 23.37
N SER A 67 13.68 -13.62 22.23
CA SER A 67 12.95 -12.42 21.84
C SER A 67 11.67 -12.78 21.11
N PHE A 68 10.64 -11.98 21.30
CA PHE A 68 9.40 -12.06 20.53
C PHE A 68 9.30 -10.86 19.61
N GLY A 69 8.88 -11.11 18.37
CA GLY A 69 8.60 -10.10 17.38
C GLY A 69 7.21 -10.26 16.78
N MET A 70 6.79 -9.24 16.05
CA MET A 70 5.57 -9.29 15.22
C MET A 70 5.95 -8.90 13.81
N ILE A 71 5.69 -9.79 12.84
CA ILE A 71 5.91 -9.54 11.42
C ILE A 71 4.58 -9.20 10.77
N GLN A 72 4.55 -8.07 10.07
CA GLN A 72 3.42 -7.67 9.22
C GLN A 72 3.77 -7.90 7.76
N ASP A 73 3.04 -8.80 7.11
CA ASP A 73 3.13 -9.06 5.67
C ASP A 73 1.98 -8.38 4.91
N SER A 74 1.75 -8.78 3.65
CA SER A 74 0.70 -8.21 2.80
C SER A 74 -0.73 -8.56 3.26
N LYS A 75 -0.91 -9.65 4.02
CA LYS A 75 -2.22 -10.16 4.45
C LYS A 75 -2.55 -9.79 5.89
N GLY A 76 -1.56 -9.80 6.79
CA GLY A 76 -1.81 -9.64 8.21
C GLY A 76 -0.54 -9.62 9.06
N LYS A 77 -0.67 -10.13 10.29
CA LYS A 77 0.37 -10.08 11.33
C LYS A 77 0.55 -11.47 11.95
N ILE A 78 1.81 -11.91 12.10
CA ILE A 78 2.16 -13.18 12.76
C ILE A 78 3.29 -12.97 13.78
N GLN A 79 3.16 -13.65 14.92
CA GLN A 79 4.19 -13.61 15.96
C GLN A 79 5.40 -14.44 15.50
N VAL A 80 6.59 -13.96 15.85
CA VAL A 80 7.84 -14.67 15.58
C VAL A 80 8.65 -14.77 16.88
N TYR A 81 9.31 -15.90 17.08
CA TYR A 81 10.11 -16.18 18.25
C TYR A 81 11.56 -16.40 17.84
N PHE A 82 12.45 -15.56 18.33
CA PHE A 82 13.89 -15.66 18.13
C PHE A 82 14.52 -16.25 19.38
N ASN A 83 15.35 -17.27 19.21
CA ASN A 83 16.24 -17.76 20.25
C ASN A 83 17.67 -17.69 19.76
N ARG A 84 18.54 -17.05 20.55
CA ARG A 84 19.95 -16.86 20.22
C ARG A 84 20.66 -18.15 19.86
N ASP A 85 20.46 -19.19 20.66
CA ASP A 85 21.24 -20.42 20.55
C ASP A 85 20.74 -21.28 19.37
N GLU A 86 19.50 -21.05 18.91
CA GLU A 86 18.93 -21.66 17.69
C GLU A 86 19.43 -20.96 16.41
N ILE A 87 19.34 -19.62 16.35
CA ILE A 87 19.74 -18.85 15.16
C ILE A 87 21.26 -18.67 15.04
N CYS A 88 21.99 -18.97 16.11
CA CYS A 88 23.45 -18.93 16.16
C CYS A 88 23.94 -20.24 16.80
N PRO A 89 24.01 -21.36 16.05
CA PRO A 89 24.39 -22.65 16.63
C PRO A 89 25.87 -22.70 17.06
N GLY A 90 26.75 -21.90 16.44
CA GLY A 90 28.18 -21.82 16.77
C GLY A 90 28.49 -20.94 18.00
N GLU A 91 29.79 -20.72 18.26
CA GLU A 91 30.24 -19.84 19.35
C GLU A 91 29.92 -18.37 19.07
N ASP A 92 29.96 -17.94 17.81
CA ASP A 92 29.62 -16.58 17.41
C ASP A 92 28.12 -16.32 17.59
N LYS A 93 27.78 -15.36 18.46
CA LYS A 93 26.40 -14.93 18.73
C LYS A 93 26.10 -13.52 18.19
N SER A 94 26.96 -12.97 17.33
CA SER A 94 26.88 -11.62 16.78
C SER A 94 25.56 -11.36 16.01
N LEU A 95 25.10 -12.34 15.23
CA LEU A 95 23.85 -12.25 14.46
C LEU A 95 22.62 -11.98 15.37
N TYR A 96 22.59 -12.53 16.58
CA TYR A 96 21.54 -12.19 17.53
C TYR A 96 21.86 -10.94 18.37
N ASN A 97 23.06 -10.90 18.99
CA ASN A 97 23.38 -9.91 20.00
C ASN A 97 23.66 -8.52 19.44
N ASP A 98 24.22 -8.45 18.23
CA ASP A 98 24.55 -7.19 17.58
C ASP A 98 23.52 -6.90 16.48
N VAL A 99 23.29 -7.82 15.55
CA VAL A 99 22.39 -7.57 14.42
C VAL A 99 20.93 -7.49 14.89
N PHE A 100 20.36 -8.56 15.43
CA PHE A 100 18.94 -8.55 15.83
C PHE A 100 18.61 -7.58 16.99
N LYS A 101 19.42 -7.58 18.05
CA LYS A 101 19.13 -6.73 19.22
C LYS A 101 19.42 -5.25 18.97
N LYS A 102 20.55 -4.91 18.34
CA LYS A 102 21.05 -3.53 18.29
C LYS A 102 20.90 -2.87 16.92
N LEU A 103 21.06 -3.61 15.81
CA LEU A 103 21.06 -3.03 14.46
C LEU A 103 19.71 -3.10 13.75
N LEU A 104 18.84 -4.04 14.11
CA LEU A 104 17.46 -4.15 13.61
C LEU A 104 16.52 -3.25 14.42
N ASP A 105 15.62 -2.55 13.72
CA ASP A 105 14.66 -1.60 14.29
C ASP A 105 13.24 -1.91 13.85
N LEU A 106 12.27 -1.34 14.57
CA LEU A 106 10.87 -1.36 14.12
C LEU A 106 10.77 -0.68 12.74
N GLY A 107 10.03 -1.32 11.84
CA GLY A 107 9.86 -0.91 10.46
C GLY A 107 10.83 -1.54 9.48
N ASP A 108 11.90 -2.22 9.92
CA ASP A 108 12.78 -2.96 9.02
C ASP A 108 12.03 -4.14 8.38
N PHE A 109 12.38 -4.48 7.14
CA PHE A 109 11.89 -5.69 6.50
C PHE A 109 12.88 -6.83 6.71
N ILE A 110 12.35 -7.96 7.16
CA ILE A 110 13.13 -9.18 7.32
C ILE A 110 12.40 -10.37 6.68
N GLY A 111 13.19 -11.27 6.11
CA GLY A 111 12.79 -12.61 5.72
C GLY A 111 13.09 -13.57 6.86
N ILE A 112 12.24 -14.56 7.07
CA ILE A 112 12.37 -15.57 8.11
C ILE A 112 12.11 -16.95 7.51
N LYS A 113 13.02 -17.88 7.81
CA LYS A 113 12.76 -19.31 7.69
C LYS A 113 12.65 -19.91 9.08
N GLY A 114 11.72 -20.82 9.26
CA GLY A 114 11.52 -21.45 10.54
C GLY A 114 10.34 -22.40 10.56
N GLU A 115 9.80 -22.60 11.75
CA GLU A 115 8.78 -23.61 12.02
C GLU A 115 7.60 -23.02 12.79
N VAL A 116 6.39 -23.38 12.38
CA VAL A 116 5.17 -22.92 13.07
C VAL A 116 4.96 -23.76 14.34
N PHE A 117 4.72 -23.08 15.46
CA PHE A 117 4.33 -23.71 16.71
C PHE A 117 3.28 -22.88 17.45
N LYS A 118 2.63 -23.49 18.44
CA LYS A 118 1.71 -22.78 19.33
C LYS A 118 2.36 -22.52 20.69
N THR A 119 2.33 -21.27 21.14
CA THR A 119 2.82 -20.90 22.47
C THR A 119 1.88 -21.43 23.57
N GLN A 120 2.34 -21.41 24.83
CA GLN A 120 1.52 -21.84 25.98
C GLN A 120 0.21 -21.04 26.12
N VAL A 121 0.18 -19.79 25.66
CA VAL A 121 -1.01 -18.94 25.67
C VAL A 121 -1.88 -19.07 24.40
N GLY A 122 -1.56 -20.02 23.51
CA GLY A 122 -2.36 -20.33 22.33
C GLY A 122 -2.02 -19.53 21.07
N GLU A 123 -1.10 -18.55 21.12
CA GLU A 123 -0.73 -17.75 19.95
C GLU A 123 0.13 -18.56 18.97
N ILE A 124 -0.31 -18.62 17.71
CA ILE A 124 0.43 -19.23 16.59
C ILE A 124 1.66 -18.37 16.27
N THR A 125 2.83 -19.00 16.31
CA THR A 125 4.13 -18.32 16.26
C THR A 125 5.08 -19.06 15.34
N VAL A 126 5.94 -18.33 14.62
CA VAL A 126 7.05 -18.94 13.88
C VAL A 126 8.30 -18.93 14.75
N LYS A 127 8.83 -20.10 15.11
CA LYS A 127 10.16 -20.27 15.70
C LYS A 127 11.18 -20.01 14.61
N VAL A 128 11.96 -18.95 14.76
CA VAL A 128 12.95 -18.51 13.77
C VAL A 128 14.17 -19.42 13.83
N GLU A 129 14.56 -19.97 12.69
CA GLU A 129 15.80 -20.72 12.49
C GLU A 129 16.83 -19.85 11.76
N GLU A 130 16.37 -19.09 10.77
CA GLU A 130 17.19 -18.17 9.98
C GLU A 130 16.40 -16.88 9.75
N PHE A 131 17.09 -15.73 9.79
CA PHE A 131 16.51 -14.48 9.32
C PHE A 131 17.48 -13.72 8.41
N THR A 132 16.91 -12.99 7.46
CA THR A 132 17.65 -12.19 6.48
C THR A 132 17.12 -10.76 6.50
N ILE A 133 17.99 -9.76 6.52
CA ILE A 133 17.57 -8.36 6.36
C ILE A 133 17.25 -8.13 4.88
N LEU A 134 16.04 -7.64 4.60
CA LEU A 134 15.57 -7.37 3.24
C LEU A 134 15.54 -5.86 2.92
N SER A 135 15.30 -5.03 3.93
CA SER A 135 15.39 -3.58 3.79
C SER A 135 15.52 -2.92 5.15
N LYS A 136 16.60 -2.18 5.37
CA LYS A 136 16.76 -1.30 6.53
C LYS A 136 15.87 -0.06 6.39
N SER A 137 15.06 0.25 7.39
CA SER A 137 14.24 1.47 7.43
C SER A 137 15.01 2.59 8.12
N LEU A 138 15.25 3.69 7.41
CA LEU A 138 15.97 4.85 7.94
C LEU A 138 15.06 5.88 8.64
N LYS A 139 13.77 5.88 8.31
CA LYS A 139 12.76 6.69 8.98
C LYS A 139 12.01 5.85 10.00
N PRO A 140 11.85 6.31 11.25
CA PRO A 140 11.06 5.59 12.23
C PRO A 140 9.58 5.57 11.84
N LEU A 141 8.90 4.48 12.19
CA LEU A 141 7.43 4.44 12.13
C LEU A 141 6.85 5.25 13.29
N PRO A 142 5.69 5.91 13.11
CA PRO A 142 4.89 6.36 14.23
C PRO A 142 4.50 5.15 15.06
N VAL A 143 4.89 5.13 16.33
CA VAL A 143 4.54 4.04 17.25
C VAL A 143 3.26 4.43 17.96
N VAL A 144 2.13 3.97 17.41
CA VAL A 144 0.84 4.12 18.08
C VAL A 144 0.85 3.27 19.35
N LYS A 145 0.69 3.89 20.52
CA LYS A 145 0.70 3.20 21.82
C LYS A 145 -0.70 3.20 22.38
N THR A 146 -1.27 2.03 22.63
CA THR A 146 -2.49 1.91 23.41
C THR A 146 -2.11 1.59 24.85
N ASP A 147 -2.50 2.43 25.80
CA ASP A 147 -2.26 2.16 27.22
C ASP A 147 -3.23 1.09 27.77
N GLU A 148 -2.99 0.66 29.01
CA GLU A 148 -3.81 -0.35 29.70
C GLU A 148 -5.25 0.12 29.96
N GLN A 149 -5.52 1.42 29.87
CA GLN A 149 -6.87 2.00 29.95
C GLN A 149 -7.55 2.12 28.57
N GLY A 150 -6.89 1.70 27.49
CA GLY A 150 -7.43 1.72 26.13
C GLY A 150 -7.23 3.05 25.38
N ASN A 151 -6.50 4.02 25.94
CA ASN A 151 -6.23 5.29 25.24
C ASN A 151 -5.13 5.10 24.21
N VAL A 152 -5.36 5.64 23.01
CA VAL A 152 -4.43 5.57 21.90
C VAL A 152 -3.60 6.84 21.82
N HIS A 153 -2.32 6.73 22.15
CA HIS A 153 -1.30 7.77 22.07
C HIS A 153 -0.51 7.67 20.76
N ASP A 154 0.01 8.79 20.27
CA ASP A 154 0.83 8.88 19.04
C ASP A 154 0.14 8.30 17.80
N ALA A 155 -1.20 8.28 17.80
CA ALA A 155 -2.00 7.82 16.69
C ALA A 155 -1.74 8.70 15.46
N PHE A 156 -1.49 8.07 14.32
CA PHE A 156 -1.32 8.77 13.05
C PHE A 156 -2.68 9.18 12.50
N THR A 157 -3.28 10.21 13.10
CA THR A 157 -4.67 10.63 12.89
C THR A 157 -4.81 11.93 12.12
N ASP A 158 -3.77 12.77 12.10
CA ASP A 158 -3.78 14.05 11.39
C ASP A 158 -4.11 13.85 9.90
N PRO A 159 -5.25 14.36 9.40
CA PRO A 159 -5.70 14.09 8.04
C PRO A 159 -4.70 14.57 6.98
N GLU A 160 -4.06 15.73 7.17
CA GLU A 160 -3.12 16.27 6.20
C GLU A 160 -1.87 15.39 6.09
N GLN A 161 -1.28 15.00 7.21
CA GLN A 161 -0.14 14.08 7.25
C GLN A 161 -0.50 12.71 6.69
N ARG A 162 -1.70 12.18 6.96
CA ARG A 162 -2.17 10.91 6.39
C ARG A 162 -2.29 10.96 4.88
N TYR A 163 -2.75 12.09 4.33
CA TYR A 163 -2.81 12.30 2.88
C TYR A 163 -1.43 12.44 2.25
N ARG A 164 -0.51 13.18 2.87
CA ARG A 164 0.86 13.37 2.37
C ARG A 164 1.76 12.14 2.54
N MET A 165 1.59 11.41 3.63
CA MET A 165 2.37 10.22 3.99
C MET A 165 1.50 8.97 3.95
N ARG A 166 0.80 8.77 2.83
CA ARG A 166 -0.10 7.62 2.64
C ARG A 166 0.57 6.27 2.91
N TYR A 167 1.86 6.15 2.60
CA TYR A 167 2.65 4.95 2.89
C TYR A 167 2.74 4.64 4.39
N VAL A 168 2.77 5.65 5.26
CA VAL A 168 2.71 5.47 6.71
C VAL A 168 1.30 5.09 7.15
N ASP A 169 0.30 5.81 6.62
CA ASP A 169 -1.12 5.57 6.93
C ASP A 169 -1.53 4.12 6.62
N LEU A 170 -1.11 3.57 5.47
CA LEU A 170 -1.37 2.18 5.08
C LEU A 170 -0.68 1.12 5.97
N ILE A 171 0.34 1.51 6.74
CA ILE A 171 1.05 0.61 7.66
C ILE A 171 0.33 0.57 9.01
N VAL A 172 -0.08 1.73 9.52
CA VAL A 172 -0.57 1.89 10.90
C VAL A 172 -2.10 1.87 11.02
N ASN A 173 -2.82 2.17 9.94
CA ASN A 173 -4.28 2.20 9.91
C ASN A 173 -4.83 1.11 8.96
N ASP A 174 -5.07 -0.10 9.49
CA ASP A 174 -5.47 -1.27 8.69
C ASP A 174 -6.77 -1.03 7.86
N HIS A 175 -7.72 -0.25 8.40
CA HIS A 175 -8.97 0.13 7.70
C HIS A 175 -8.75 0.95 6.41
N VAL A 176 -7.63 1.68 6.32
CA VAL A 176 -7.29 2.45 5.11
C VAL A 176 -6.96 1.50 3.97
N ARG A 177 -6.20 0.43 4.23
CA ARG A 177 -5.90 -0.60 3.23
C ARG A 177 -7.18 -1.22 2.68
N GLU A 178 -8.12 -1.57 3.56
CA GLU A 178 -9.42 -2.09 3.15
C GLU A 178 -10.19 -1.13 2.26
N THR A 179 -10.10 0.18 2.52
CA THR A 179 -10.77 1.21 1.71
C THR A 179 -10.22 1.22 0.27
N PHE A 180 -8.90 1.12 0.10
CA PHE A 180 -8.29 1.00 -1.24
C PHE A 180 -8.68 -0.30 -1.95
N LEU A 181 -8.71 -1.43 -1.23
CA LEU A 181 -9.15 -2.71 -1.79
C LEU A 181 -10.61 -2.66 -2.25
N LYS A 182 -11.50 -2.05 -1.45
CA LYS A 182 -12.91 -1.84 -1.80
C LYS A 182 -13.05 -0.96 -3.04
N ARG A 183 -12.26 0.12 -3.16
CA ARG A 183 -12.24 0.98 -4.36
C ARG A 183 -11.92 0.18 -5.62
N THR A 184 -10.89 -0.67 -5.60
CA THR A 184 -10.53 -1.51 -6.75
C THR A 184 -11.64 -2.51 -7.09
N ARG A 185 -12.22 -3.17 -6.08
CA ARG A 185 -13.33 -4.11 -6.28
C ARG A 185 -14.54 -3.43 -6.92
N LEU A 186 -14.89 -2.24 -6.46
CA LEU A 186 -16.00 -1.44 -6.99
C LEU A 186 -15.76 -1.06 -8.46
N MET A 187 -14.55 -0.62 -8.81
CA MET A 187 -14.20 -0.33 -10.21
C MET A 187 -14.27 -1.57 -11.11
N ASN A 188 -13.79 -2.71 -10.63
CA ASN A 188 -13.83 -3.95 -11.39
C ASN A 188 -15.26 -4.47 -11.56
N ALA A 189 -16.12 -4.33 -10.54
CA ALA A 189 -17.52 -4.70 -10.63
C ALA A 189 -18.27 -3.88 -11.70
N MET A 190 -18.03 -2.56 -11.74
CA MET A 190 -18.60 -1.70 -12.79
C MET A 190 -18.09 -2.08 -14.19
N ARG A 191 -16.78 -2.32 -14.36
CA ARG A 191 -16.22 -2.80 -15.65
C ARG A 191 -16.89 -4.08 -16.09
N GLU A 192 -16.99 -5.06 -15.20
CA GLU A 192 -17.63 -6.34 -15.50
C GLU A 192 -19.10 -6.15 -15.91
N PHE A 193 -19.84 -5.30 -15.20
CA PHE A 193 -21.22 -4.96 -15.54
C PHE A 193 -21.35 -4.36 -16.95
N PHE A 194 -20.47 -3.43 -17.34
CA PHE A 194 -20.50 -2.85 -18.69
C PHE A 194 -20.06 -3.84 -19.78
N ASN A 195 -19.01 -4.63 -19.50
CA ASN A 195 -18.48 -5.62 -20.43
C ASN A 195 -19.51 -6.73 -20.74
N GLN A 196 -20.28 -7.18 -19.74
CA GLN A 196 -21.36 -8.13 -19.93
C GLN A 196 -22.48 -7.61 -20.84
N LYS A 197 -22.60 -6.29 -20.97
CA LYS A 197 -23.56 -5.63 -21.87
C LYS A 197 -22.97 -5.34 -23.26
N GLY A 198 -21.71 -5.71 -23.50
CA GLY A 198 -21.02 -5.55 -24.78
C GLY A 198 -20.47 -4.14 -25.03
N TYR A 199 -20.41 -3.28 -24.02
CA TYR A 199 -19.88 -1.92 -24.17
C TYR A 199 -18.37 -1.88 -24.04
N LEU A 200 -17.74 -0.95 -24.76
CA LEU A 200 -16.29 -0.88 -24.90
C LEU A 200 -15.69 0.13 -23.92
N GLU A 201 -14.70 -0.31 -23.14
CA GLU A 201 -13.79 0.61 -22.45
C GLU A 201 -12.89 1.30 -23.48
N VAL A 202 -12.82 2.62 -23.43
CA VAL A 202 -12.01 3.43 -24.34
C VAL A 202 -11.14 4.42 -23.56
N GLU A 203 -10.11 4.94 -24.22
CA GLU A 203 -9.29 6.03 -23.68
C GLU A 203 -9.40 7.25 -24.59
N THR A 204 -9.66 8.42 -24.00
CA THR A 204 -9.78 9.69 -24.74
C THR A 204 -8.75 10.72 -24.28
N PRO A 205 -8.41 11.72 -25.11
CA PRO A 205 -7.35 12.68 -24.77
C PRO A 205 -7.64 13.47 -23.48
N ILE A 206 -6.67 13.45 -22.56
CA ILE A 206 -6.65 14.31 -21.37
C ILE A 206 -6.27 15.76 -21.74
N LEU A 207 -5.29 15.93 -22.61
CA LEU A 207 -4.86 17.24 -23.10
C LEU A 207 -5.72 17.63 -24.30
N GLN A 208 -6.49 18.71 -24.16
CA GLN A 208 -7.47 19.14 -25.15
C GLN A 208 -7.21 20.60 -25.55
N PRO A 209 -7.39 20.97 -26.84
CA PRO A 209 -7.25 22.35 -27.27
C PRO A 209 -8.43 23.23 -26.81
N ILE A 210 -9.60 22.61 -26.60
CA ILE A 210 -10.81 23.28 -26.12
C ILE A 210 -11.40 22.38 -25.01
N PRO A 211 -11.44 22.84 -23.75
CA PRO A 211 -12.08 22.09 -22.67
C PRO A 211 -13.61 22.20 -22.80
N GLY A 212 -14.32 21.11 -22.52
CA GLY A 212 -15.78 21.07 -22.57
C GLY A 212 -16.36 19.82 -21.92
N GLY A 213 -17.68 19.64 -22.00
CA GLY A 213 -18.42 18.53 -21.36
C GLY A 213 -18.83 18.79 -19.90
N ALA A 214 -18.38 19.89 -19.29
CA ALA A 214 -18.84 20.33 -17.98
C ALA A 214 -18.71 21.86 -17.86
N ALA A 215 -19.35 22.42 -16.82
CA ALA A 215 -19.15 23.81 -16.42
C ALA A 215 -18.12 23.87 -15.27
N ALA A 216 -16.85 23.97 -15.61
CA ALA A 216 -15.75 24.04 -14.63
C ALA A 216 -14.57 24.86 -15.18
N ARG A 217 -13.76 25.42 -14.29
CA ARG A 217 -12.51 26.09 -14.68
C ARG A 217 -11.44 25.03 -15.00
N PRO A 218 -10.82 25.05 -16.20
CA PRO A 218 -9.80 24.07 -16.55
C PRO A 218 -8.44 24.42 -15.94
N PHE A 219 -7.57 23.43 -15.79
CA PHE A 219 -6.13 23.66 -15.70
C PHE A 219 -5.57 23.94 -17.10
N VAL A 220 -4.62 24.87 -17.19
CA VAL A 220 -3.97 25.28 -18.44
C VAL A 220 -2.50 24.87 -18.38
N THR A 221 -1.99 24.33 -19.48
CA THR A 221 -0.59 24.03 -19.70
C THR A 221 -0.16 24.52 -21.09
N HIS A 222 1.13 24.46 -21.40
CA HIS A 222 1.68 24.91 -22.67
C HIS A 222 2.38 23.76 -23.40
N HIS A 223 2.07 23.59 -24.69
CA HIS A 223 2.67 22.56 -25.53
C HIS A 223 3.87 23.13 -26.30
N ASN A 224 5.07 22.96 -25.76
CA ASN A 224 6.31 23.57 -26.28
C ASN A 224 6.54 23.38 -27.79
N ALA A 225 6.27 22.19 -28.34
CA ALA A 225 6.58 21.91 -29.76
C ALA A 225 5.57 22.51 -30.75
N LEU A 226 4.36 22.83 -30.27
CA LEU A 226 3.30 23.44 -31.11
C LEU A 226 3.10 24.91 -30.76
N ASP A 227 3.73 25.39 -29.69
CA ASP A 227 3.61 26.75 -29.16
C ASP A 227 2.14 27.18 -28.95
N ILE A 228 1.32 26.27 -28.39
CA ILE A 228 -0.10 26.51 -28.11
C ILE A 228 -0.46 26.20 -26.66
N PRO A 229 -1.49 26.85 -26.09
CA PRO A 229 -2.09 26.41 -24.85
C PRO A 229 -2.83 25.08 -25.03
N LEU A 230 -2.76 24.21 -24.03
CA LEU A 230 -3.61 23.03 -23.90
C LEU A 230 -4.27 23.04 -22.52
N TYR A 231 -5.40 22.35 -22.43
CA TYR A 231 -6.21 22.28 -21.22
C TYR A 231 -6.30 20.84 -20.76
N LEU A 232 -6.21 20.59 -19.46
CA LEU A 232 -6.59 19.30 -18.91
C LEU A 232 -8.12 19.18 -18.97
N ARG A 233 -8.62 18.02 -19.40
CA ARG A 233 -10.05 17.76 -19.54
C ARG A 233 -10.80 17.94 -18.22
N ILE A 234 -12.00 18.51 -18.31
CA ILE A 234 -12.93 18.71 -17.18
C ILE A 234 -14.06 17.66 -17.16
N ALA A 235 -14.19 16.93 -18.27
CA ALA A 235 -15.08 15.82 -18.57
C ALA A 235 -14.56 15.11 -19.84
N ASN A 236 -14.97 13.86 -20.08
CA ASN A 236 -14.66 13.09 -21.28
C ASN A 236 -15.83 12.96 -22.27
N GLU A 237 -17.02 13.49 -21.92
CA GLU A 237 -18.26 13.50 -22.69
C GLU A 237 -18.09 13.73 -24.20
N LEU A 238 -17.43 14.83 -24.59
CA LEU A 238 -17.41 15.24 -25.99
C LEU A 238 -16.64 14.25 -26.88
N TYR A 239 -15.65 13.56 -26.33
CA TYR A 239 -14.92 12.53 -27.08
C TYR A 239 -15.71 11.22 -27.14
N LEU A 240 -16.38 10.82 -26.06
CA LEU A 240 -17.24 9.64 -26.07
C LEU A 240 -18.39 9.80 -27.09
N LYS A 241 -19.01 10.98 -27.18
CA LYS A 241 -20.01 11.28 -28.22
C LYS A 241 -19.47 11.18 -29.64
N ARG A 242 -18.21 11.57 -29.89
CA ARG A 242 -17.56 11.40 -31.20
C ARG A 242 -17.41 9.91 -31.56
N LEU A 243 -17.19 9.04 -30.58
CA LEU A 243 -17.11 7.60 -30.79
C LEU A 243 -18.48 7.00 -31.14
N ILE A 244 -19.56 7.48 -30.53
CA ILE A 244 -20.93 7.12 -30.92
C ILE A 244 -21.20 7.56 -32.38
N VAL A 245 -20.84 8.79 -32.74
CA VAL A 245 -20.93 9.26 -34.14
C VAL A 245 -20.08 8.39 -35.08
N GLY A 246 -18.92 7.91 -34.61
CA GLY A 246 -18.05 6.98 -35.32
C GLY A 246 -18.62 5.56 -35.51
N GLY A 247 -19.79 5.26 -34.93
CA GLY A 247 -20.49 3.99 -35.14
C GLY A 247 -20.40 3.00 -33.98
N TYR A 248 -19.78 3.36 -32.86
CA TYR A 248 -19.84 2.51 -31.67
C TYR A 248 -21.23 2.54 -31.03
N GLU A 249 -21.78 1.36 -30.71
CA GLU A 249 -23.09 1.26 -30.06
C GLU A 249 -23.04 1.70 -28.59
N GLY A 250 -22.00 1.32 -27.84
CA GLY A 250 -21.82 1.77 -26.47
C GLY A 250 -20.35 1.81 -26.05
N VAL A 251 -19.98 2.92 -25.40
CA VAL A 251 -18.62 3.18 -24.92
C VAL A 251 -18.66 3.72 -23.51
N TYR A 252 -17.66 3.36 -22.70
CA TYR A 252 -17.46 3.93 -21.38
C TYR A 252 -15.98 4.21 -21.14
N GLU A 253 -15.67 5.13 -20.22
CA GLU A 253 -14.29 5.38 -19.81
C GLU A 253 -14.24 5.74 -18.32
N PHE A 254 -13.34 5.06 -17.60
CA PHE A 254 -12.89 5.50 -16.29
C PHE A 254 -11.82 6.58 -16.45
N ALA A 255 -12.25 7.84 -16.40
CA ALA A 255 -11.41 8.99 -16.69
C ALA A 255 -10.87 9.66 -15.43
N LYS A 256 -9.64 10.16 -15.51
CA LYS A 256 -9.17 11.26 -14.67
C LYS A 256 -9.62 12.59 -15.24
N ASP A 257 -10.35 13.35 -14.45
CA ASP A 257 -10.78 14.72 -14.75
C ASP A 257 -10.13 15.71 -13.81
N PHE A 258 -9.97 16.95 -14.31
CA PHE A 258 -9.21 17.99 -13.65
C PHE A 258 -10.02 19.28 -13.59
N ARG A 259 -10.40 19.73 -12.39
CA ARG A 259 -11.15 20.98 -12.19
C ARG A 259 -10.36 21.92 -11.29
N ASN A 260 -10.02 23.08 -11.82
CA ASN A 260 -9.20 24.10 -11.16
C ASN A 260 -10.06 24.99 -10.24
N GLU A 261 -10.57 24.35 -9.18
CA GLU A 261 -11.54 24.89 -8.24
C GLU A 261 -11.04 24.78 -6.79
N GLY A 262 -11.88 25.15 -5.83
CA GLY A 262 -11.59 24.96 -4.41
C GLY A 262 -11.51 23.48 -4.01
N MET A 263 -10.94 23.22 -2.83
CA MET A 263 -10.86 21.87 -2.25
C MET A 263 -11.65 21.80 -0.95
N ASP A 264 -12.36 20.69 -0.76
CA ASP A 264 -13.03 20.36 0.48
C ASP A 264 -13.15 18.83 0.66
N ARG A 265 -14.07 18.37 1.51
CA ARG A 265 -14.25 16.94 1.80
C ARG A 265 -14.75 16.11 0.60
N THR A 266 -15.43 16.74 -0.36
CA THR A 266 -16.03 16.10 -1.53
C THR A 266 -15.43 16.60 -2.86
N HIS A 267 -14.57 17.62 -2.82
CA HIS A 267 -13.93 18.20 -4.00
C HIS A 267 -12.40 18.07 -3.93
N ASN A 268 -11.85 17.31 -4.87
CA ASN A 268 -10.42 17.24 -5.14
C ASN A 268 -10.15 17.69 -6.59
N PRO A 269 -9.08 18.47 -6.88
CA PRO A 269 -8.88 19.04 -8.22
C PRO A 269 -8.60 18.00 -9.29
N GLU A 270 -8.16 16.80 -8.90
CA GLU A 270 -8.06 15.61 -9.75
C GLU A 270 -8.94 14.50 -9.18
N PHE A 271 -9.88 13.98 -9.96
CA PHE A 271 -10.77 12.92 -9.51
C PHE A 271 -11.03 11.91 -10.61
N THR A 272 -11.60 10.77 -10.24
CA THR A 272 -11.99 9.74 -11.20
C THR A 272 -13.49 9.82 -11.43
N VAL A 273 -13.89 9.91 -12.70
CA VAL A 273 -15.26 9.73 -13.14
C VAL A 273 -15.39 8.44 -13.93
N MET A 274 -16.63 8.00 -14.09
CA MET A 274 -17.03 7.00 -15.08
C MET A 274 -18.14 7.64 -15.88
N GLU A 275 -17.91 7.80 -17.19
CA GLU A 275 -18.93 8.23 -18.14
C GLU A 275 -19.22 7.09 -19.10
N ILE A 276 -20.50 6.90 -19.43
CA ILE A 276 -20.98 5.89 -20.37
C ILE A 276 -21.99 6.50 -21.35
N TYR A 277 -21.85 6.15 -22.62
CA TYR A 277 -22.76 6.53 -23.69
C TYR A 277 -23.21 5.29 -24.45
N VAL A 278 -24.51 5.18 -24.70
CA VAL A 278 -25.12 4.08 -25.45
C VAL A 278 -26.09 4.66 -26.47
N ALA A 279 -25.93 4.30 -27.74
CA ALA A 279 -26.75 4.72 -28.84
C ALA A 279 -28.20 4.23 -28.68
N TYR A 280 -29.17 5.01 -29.17
CA TYR A 280 -30.60 4.69 -29.16
C TYR A 280 -31.23 4.51 -27.77
N LYS A 281 -30.56 4.94 -26.71
CA LYS A 281 -31.08 4.92 -25.32
C LYS A 281 -31.40 6.33 -24.85
N ASP A 282 -32.50 6.44 -24.12
CA ASP A 282 -32.88 7.67 -23.44
C ASP A 282 -32.45 7.64 -21.97
N TYR A 283 -32.80 8.70 -21.24
CA TYR A 283 -32.45 8.84 -19.84
C TYR A 283 -33.22 7.89 -18.92
N PHE A 284 -34.42 7.42 -19.28
CA PHE A 284 -35.14 6.40 -18.50
C PHE A 284 -34.38 5.08 -18.54
N TRP A 285 -33.90 4.67 -19.71
CA TRP A 285 -33.01 3.52 -19.82
C TRP A 285 -31.73 3.73 -18.99
N MET A 286 -31.14 4.93 -19.01
CA MET A 286 -29.93 5.22 -18.22
C MET A 286 -30.19 5.16 -16.70
N MET A 287 -31.37 5.58 -16.24
CA MET A 287 -31.79 5.43 -14.84
C MET A 287 -31.84 3.95 -14.45
N ASP A 288 -32.60 3.13 -15.17
CA ASP A 288 -32.72 1.70 -14.90
C ASP A 288 -31.36 0.98 -14.97
N PHE A 289 -30.52 1.38 -15.93
CA PHE A 289 -29.18 0.84 -16.11
C PHE A 289 -28.25 1.17 -14.94
N THR A 290 -28.32 2.41 -14.45
CA THR A 290 -27.52 2.87 -13.31
C THR A 290 -27.98 2.18 -12.02
N GLU A 291 -29.29 2.04 -11.80
CA GLU A 291 -29.82 1.33 -10.63
C GLU A 291 -29.44 -0.15 -10.60
N GLN A 292 -29.38 -0.82 -11.76
CA GLN A 292 -28.91 -2.21 -11.85
C GLN A 292 -27.41 -2.37 -11.59
N MET A 293 -26.62 -1.32 -11.82
CA MET A 293 -25.17 -1.33 -11.62
C MET A 293 -24.78 -1.14 -10.14
N LEU A 294 -25.55 -0.34 -9.40
CA LEU A 294 -25.28 0.04 -8.00
C LEU A 294 -25.65 -1.06 -7.00
#